data_AF-A0A1Y4S4P2-F1
#
_entry.id   AF-A0A1Y4S4P2-F1
#
_cell.length_a   1.000
_cell.length_b   1.000
_cell.length_c   1.000
_cell.angle_alpha   90.00
_cell.angle_beta   90.00
_cell.angle_gamma   90.00
#
_symmetry.space_group_name_H-M   'P 1'
#
loop_
_entity.id
_entity.type
_entity.pdbx_description
1 polymer ?
#
loop_
_entity_poly.entity_id
_entity_poly.type
_entity_poly.pdbx_seq_one_letter_code
_entity_poly.pdbx_strand_id
1 'polypeptide(L)'
;MDKTVRFDIEGTIIELPMKFDERSQKYLEDYREVIENPVRTPAGRPILFTFDDACAYAEMVDNEPTSVECSTCRYFRHTSGSLLGVCHNEKMRSGAKIQDIKFGAEEE
;
A
#
# COMPACT_ATOMS: atom_id res chain seq x y z
N MET A 1 -17.00 -5.18 -22.17
CA MET A 1 -15.53 -5.04 -22.19
C MET A 1 -15.16 -4.37 -20.91
N ASP A 2 -14.56 -5.11 -19.98
CA ASP A 2 -14.05 -4.51 -18.75
C ASP A 2 -12.84 -3.67 -19.11
N LYS A 3 -12.91 -2.38 -18.82
CA LYS A 3 -11.81 -1.44 -19.05
C LYS A 3 -10.83 -1.62 -17.89
N THR A 4 -9.56 -1.82 -18.19
CA THR A 4 -8.50 -1.91 -17.18
C THR A 4 -7.44 -0.85 -17.43
N VAL A 5 -6.69 -0.52 -16.37
CA VAL A 5 -5.46 0.25 -16.46
C VAL A 5 -4.31 -0.62 -15.95
N ARG A 6 -3.13 -0.46 -16.54
CA ARG A 6 -1.96 -1.28 -16.24
C ARG A 6 -0.83 -0.41 -15.70
N PHE A 7 -0.24 -0.86 -14.59
CA PHE A 7 0.93 -0.24 -13.96
C PHE A 7 2.09 -1.23 -13.89
N ASP A 8 3.31 -0.76 -14.13
CA ASP A 8 4.54 -1.47 -13.81
C ASP A 8 5.11 -0.89 -12.52
N ILE A 9 5.12 -1.71 -11.47
CA ILE A 9 5.56 -1.33 -10.13
C ILE A 9 6.70 -2.25 -9.72
N GLU A 10 7.92 -1.74 -9.86
CA GLU A 10 9.17 -2.45 -9.54
C GLU A 10 9.23 -3.86 -10.15
N GLY A 11 8.83 -4.00 -11.43
CA GLY A 11 8.81 -5.28 -12.15
C GLY A 11 7.56 -6.13 -11.90
N THR A 12 6.56 -5.59 -11.21
CA THR A 12 5.25 -6.20 -10.99
C THR A 12 4.22 -5.51 -11.86
N ILE A 13 3.55 -6.28 -12.71
CA ILE A 13 2.45 -5.76 -13.50
C ILE A 13 1.17 -5.86 -12.69
N ILE A 14 0.53 -4.72 -12.41
CA ILE A 14 -0.80 -4.66 -11.81
C ILE A 14 -1.77 -4.18 -12.87
N GLU A 15 -2.86 -4.92 -13.04
CA GLU A 15 -4.00 -4.52 -13.87
C GLU A 15 -5.19 -4.23 -12.95
N LEU A 16 -5.59 -2.97 -12.89
CA LEU A 16 -6.76 -2.56 -12.10
C LEU A 16 -7.99 -2.47 -13.00
N PRO A 17 -9.14 -3.01 -12.57
CA PRO A 17 -10.40 -2.74 -13.22
C PRO A 17 -10.74 -1.25 -13.10
N MET A 18 -11.39 -0.71 -14.13
CA MET A 18 -11.93 0.64 -14.11
C MET A 18 -13.45 0.58 -13.97
N LYS A 19 -13.98 1.28 -12.97
CA LYS A 19 -15.41 1.42 -12.75
C LYS A 19 -15.87 2.81 -13.19
N PHE A 20 -17.00 2.88 -13.88
CA PHE A 20 -17.63 4.17 -14.17
C PHE A 20 -18.20 4.75 -12.87
N ASP A 21 -17.75 5.94 -12.51
CA ASP A 21 -18.25 6.71 -11.38
C ASP A 21 -19.28 7.73 -11.88
N GLU A 22 -20.54 7.53 -11.52
CA GLU A 22 -21.64 8.39 -11.98
C GLU A 22 -21.51 9.83 -11.47
N ARG A 23 -20.89 10.04 -10.30
CA ARG A 23 -20.73 11.39 -9.72
C ARG A 23 -19.77 12.23 -10.55
N SER A 24 -18.65 11.67 -10.98
CA SER A 24 -17.64 12.36 -11.78
C SER A 24 -17.81 12.18 -13.29
N GLN A 25 -18.71 11.30 -13.73
CA GLN A 25 -18.92 10.93 -15.14
C GLN A 25 -17.63 10.42 -15.81
N LYS A 26 -16.78 9.72 -15.05
CA LYS A 26 -15.48 9.22 -15.49
C LYS A 26 -15.30 7.76 -15.10
N TYR A 27 -14.44 7.07 -15.85
CA TYR A 27 -13.92 5.79 -15.42
C TYR A 27 -12.76 6.03 -14.45
N LEU A 28 -12.87 5.46 -13.25
CA LEU A 28 -11.86 5.53 -12.20
C LEU A 28 -11.34 4.12 -11.90
N GLU A 29 -10.09 4.05 -11.48
CA GLU A 29 -9.45 2.81 -11.04
C GLU A 29 -10.13 2.26 -9.78
N ASP A 30 -10.35 0.95 -9.75
CA ASP A 30 -10.91 0.24 -8.61
C ASP A 30 -9.79 -0.47 -7.84
N TYR A 31 -9.41 0.11 -6.71
CA TYR A 31 -8.30 -0.34 -5.88
C TYR A 31 -8.70 -1.40 -4.84
N ARG A 32 -9.98 -1.78 -4.75
CA ARG A 32 -10.50 -2.64 -3.66
C ARG A 32 -9.72 -3.94 -3.49
N GLU A 33 -9.40 -4.63 -4.57
CA GLU A 33 -8.67 -5.90 -4.52
C GLU A 33 -7.25 -5.73 -3.99
N VAL A 34 -6.55 -4.64 -4.36
CA VAL A 34 -5.19 -4.37 -3.89
C VAL A 34 -5.19 -3.94 -2.42
N ILE A 35 -6.22 -3.24 -1.96
CA ILE A 35 -6.40 -2.86 -0.56
C ILE A 35 -6.66 -4.12 0.30
N GLU A 36 -7.56 -5.00 -0.14
CA GLU A 36 -7.91 -6.22 0.60
C GLU A 36 -6.79 -7.29 0.55
N ASN A 37 -6.11 -7.43 -0.59
CA ASN A 37 -5.11 -8.46 -0.84
C ASN A 37 -3.90 -7.85 -1.58
N PRO A 38 -3.00 -7.14 -0.85
CA PRO A 38 -1.90 -6.43 -1.48
C PRO A 38 -0.93 -7.38 -2.20
N VAL A 39 -0.75 -7.10 -3.50
CA VAL A 39 0.22 -7.80 -4.36
C VAL A 39 1.63 -7.50 -3.88
N ARG A 40 2.56 -8.42 -4.12
CA ARG A 40 3.98 -8.27 -3.75
C ARG A 40 4.86 -8.24 -4.98
N THR A 41 5.93 -7.45 -4.89
CA THR A 41 6.98 -7.44 -5.91
C THR A 41 7.75 -8.75 -5.96
N PRO A 42 8.53 -9.02 -7.02
CA PRO A 42 9.43 -10.19 -7.06
C PRO A 42 10.43 -10.23 -5.89
N ALA A 43 10.78 -9.07 -5.32
CA ALA A 43 11.60 -8.95 -4.11
C ALA A 43 10.82 -9.24 -2.80
N GLY A 44 9.53 -9.59 -2.91
CA GLY A 44 8.64 -9.88 -1.79
C GLY A 44 8.11 -8.66 -1.06
N ARG A 45 8.30 -7.44 -1.59
CA ARG A 45 7.86 -6.18 -0.96
C ARG A 45 6.38 -5.92 -1.29
N PRO A 46 5.52 -5.58 -0.31
CA PRO A 46 4.11 -5.36 -0.59
C PRO A 46 3.90 -4.04 -1.32
N ILE A 47 2.99 -4.07 -2.29
CA ILE A 47 2.46 -2.92 -3.00
C ILE A 47 1.17 -2.53 -2.30
N LEU A 48 1.13 -1.34 -1.73
CA LEU A 48 0.05 -0.86 -0.86
C LEU A 48 -0.62 0.36 -1.48
N PHE A 49 -1.86 0.60 -1.08
CA PHE A 49 -2.55 1.82 -1.42
C PHE A 49 -1.98 2.98 -0.59
N THR A 50 -1.87 4.14 -1.23
CA THR A 50 -1.19 5.32 -0.65
C THR A 50 -1.81 5.77 0.67
N PHE A 51 -3.15 5.72 0.75
CA PHE A 51 -3.93 6.18 1.88
C PHE A 51 -4.29 5.06 2.87
N ASP A 52 -3.70 3.87 2.73
CA ASP A 52 -3.86 2.82 3.73
C ASP A 52 -3.17 3.22 5.04
N ASP A 53 -3.73 2.79 6.17
CA ASP A 53 -3.10 2.90 7.47
C ASP A 53 -1.69 2.29 7.45
N ALA A 54 -0.72 3.00 8.01
CA ALA A 54 0.64 2.54 8.06
C ALA A 54 0.75 1.33 9.01
N CYS A 55 1.63 0.39 8.66
CA CYS A 55 1.83 -0.82 9.46
C CYS A 55 2.45 -0.53 10.84
N ALA A 56 2.42 -1.51 11.74
CA ALA A 56 3.04 -1.44 13.07
C ALA A 56 4.57 -1.18 13.07
N TYR A 57 5.22 -1.29 11.91
CA TYR A 57 6.65 -1.00 11.74
C TYR A 57 6.92 0.36 11.07
N ALA A 58 5.88 1.18 10.88
CA ALA A 58 6.00 2.47 10.24
C ALA A 58 6.92 3.39 11.03
N GLU A 59 7.64 4.23 10.30
CA GLU A 59 8.47 5.28 10.85
C GLU A 59 8.13 6.56 10.10
N MET A 60 7.39 7.42 10.79
CA MET A 60 6.76 8.60 10.19
C MET A 60 7.81 9.65 9.91
N VAL A 61 7.68 10.31 8.76
CA VAL A 61 8.46 11.51 8.46
C VAL A 61 8.02 12.60 9.46
N ASP A 62 9.00 13.29 10.07
CA ASP A 62 8.81 14.42 10.98
C ASP A 62 8.03 14.19 12.30
N ASN A 63 7.84 12.93 12.72
CA ASN A 63 7.14 12.55 13.98
C ASN A 63 5.70 13.10 14.10
N GLU A 64 5.04 13.42 12.99
CA GLU A 64 3.66 13.94 13.00
C GLU A 64 2.66 12.83 13.37
N PRO A 65 1.85 13.00 14.43
CA PRO A 65 0.88 11.99 14.86
C PRO A 65 -0.46 12.05 14.11
N THR A 66 -0.69 13.09 13.30
CA THR A 66 -1.99 13.33 12.65
C THR A 66 -2.02 12.73 11.25
N SER A 67 -2.56 11.52 11.17
CA SER A 67 -2.67 10.62 10.01
C SER A 67 -1.44 9.74 9.76
N VAL A 68 -1.49 8.52 10.30
CA VAL A 68 -0.46 7.50 10.13
C VAL A 68 -0.77 6.69 8.87
N GLU A 69 -0.64 7.31 7.71
CA GLU A 69 -0.85 6.65 6.41
C GLU A 69 0.47 6.08 5.86
N CYS A 70 0.37 5.15 4.92
CA CYS A 70 1.54 4.63 4.22
C CYS A 70 2.34 5.76 3.55
N SER A 71 1.66 6.74 2.95
CA SER A 71 2.25 7.90 2.28
C SER A 71 3.22 8.72 3.14
N THR A 72 3.03 8.74 4.46
CA THR A 72 3.83 9.52 5.43
C THR A 72 4.91 8.67 6.11
N CYS A 73 4.99 7.38 5.82
CA CYS A 73 6.04 6.48 6.29
C CYS A 73 7.30 6.60 5.42
N ARG A 74 8.47 6.74 6.04
CA ARG A 74 9.76 6.89 5.32
C ARG A 74 10.15 5.70 4.44
N TYR A 75 9.53 4.53 4.67
CA TYR A 75 9.78 3.32 3.91
C TYR A 75 8.88 3.21 2.68
N PHE A 76 7.84 4.02 2.55
CA PHE A 76 6.93 3.96 1.43
C PHE A 76 7.49 4.75 0.24
N ARG A 77 7.46 4.13 -0.95
CA ARG A 77 7.86 4.79 -2.20
C ARG A 77 6.68 4.81 -3.15
N HIS A 78 6.21 6.00 -3.45
CA HIS A 78 5.11 6.20 -4.40
C HIS A 78 5.50 5.77 -5.81
N THR A 79 4.56 5.13 -6.50
CA THR A 79 4.66 4.90 -7.94
C THR A 79 4.08 6.10 -8.67
N SER A 80 4.85 6.70 -9.58
CA SER A 80 4.37 7.84 -10.36
C SER A 80 3.16 7.47 -11.21
N GLY A 81 2.12 8.31 -11.16
CA GLY A 81 0.91 8.12 -11.96
C GLY A 81 -0.08 7.09 -11.43
N SER A 82 0.11 6.57 -10.22
CA SER A 82 -0.88 5.72 -9.54
C SER A 82 -1.03 6.12 -8.06
N LEU A 83 -2.11 5.64 -7.42
CA LEU A 83 -2.29 5.73 -5.97
C LEU A 83 -1.64 4.55 -5.23
N LEU A 84 -0.73 3.82 -5.88
CA LEU A 84 -0.02 2.69 -5.30
C LEU A 84 1.44 3.05 -5.01
N GLY A 85 2.01 2.38 -4.02
CA GLY A 85 3.44 2.47 -3.75
C GLY A 85 3.96 1.21 -3.10
N VAL A 86 5.28 1.10 -3.01
CA VAL A 86 5.95 -0.09 -2.47
C VAL A 86 6.42 0.21 -1.06
N CYS A 87 6.13 -0.69 -0.12
CA CYS A 87 6.72 -0.64 1.21
C CYS A 87 8.12 -1.25 1.18
N HIS A 88 9.14 -0.45 1.48
CA HIS A 88 10.54 -0.87 1.52
C HIS A 88 11.03 -1.29 2.91
N ASN A 89 10.13 -1.46 3.88
CA ASN A 89 10.48 -1.94 5.21
C ASN A 89 10.78 -3.45 5.16
N GLU A 90 11.98 -3.85 5.59
CA GLU A 90 12.40 -5.26 5.57
C GLU A 90 11.51 -6.17 6.42
N LYS A 91 10.86 -5.66 7.49
CA LYS A 91 9.94 -6.44 8.32
C LYS A 91 8.63 -6.79 7.60
N MET A 92 8.27 -6.03 6.57
CA MET A 92 7.08 -6.27 5.74
C MET A 92 7.39 -7.18 4.54
N ARG A 93 8.66 -7.52 4.28
CA ARG A 93 9.05 -8.37 3.16
C ARG A 93 8.58 -9.81 3.37
N SER A 94 8.04 -10.45 2.33
CA SER A 94 7.73 -11.88 2.36
C SER A 94 8.99 -12.68 2.70
N GLY A 95 8.87 -13.62 3.64
CA GLY A 95 10.00 -14.38 4.17
C GLY A 95 10.85 -13.65 5.23
N ALA A 96 10.47 -12.44 5.65
CA ALA A 96 11.05 -11.82 6.83
C ALA A 96 10.65 -12.63 8.07
N LYS A 97 11.63 -13.01 8.90
CA LYS A 97 11.36 -13.66 10.19
C LYS A 97 10.63 -12.64 11.06
N ILE A 98 9.35 -12.90 11.37
CA ILE A 98 8.60 -12.15 12.38
C ILE A 98 9.35 -12.33 13.70
N GLN A 99 10.08 -11.32 14.14
CA GLN A 99 10.56 -11.30 15.51
C GLN A 99 9.40 -10.77 16.35
N ASP A 100 8.91 -11.63 17.24
CA ASP A 100 7.76 -11.47 18.12
C ASP A 100 7.55 -10.02 18.58
N ILE A 101 6.53 -9.35 18.03
CA ILE A 101 6.02 -8.12 18.61
C ILE A 101 5.19 -8.53 19.83
N LYS A 102 5.71 -8.29 21.03
CA LYS A 102 4.91 -8.34 22.25
C LYS A 102 3.96 -7.14 22.24
N PHE A 103 2.68 -7.39 22.05
CA PHE A 103 1.63 -6.44 22.42
C PHE A 103 1.61 -6.33 23.94
N GLY A 104 2.15 -5.23 24.47
CA GLY A 104 1.89 -4.81 25.84
C GLY A 104 0.50 -4.20 25.89
N ALA A 105 -0.47 -4.99 26.36
CA ALA A 105 -1.72 -4.44 26.88
C ALA A 105 -1.41 -3.87 28.27
N GLU A 106 -1.48 -2.55 28.41
CA GLU A 106 -1.62 -1.91 29.72
C GLU A 106 -3.06 -1.41 29.80
N GLU A 107 -3.89 -2.19 30.50
CA GLU A 107 -5.12 -1.72 31.14
C GLU A 107 -4.72 -1.19 32.52
N GLU A 108 -4.95 0.09 32.80
CA GLU A 108 -5.31 0.63 34.13
C GLU A 108 -6.29 1.80 33.97
#